data_AF-A0A1C5G1U9-F1
#
_entry.id   AF-A0A1C5G1U9-F1
#
_cell.length_a   1.000
_cell.length_b   1.000
_cell.length_c   1.000
_cell.angle_alpha   90.00
_cell.angle_beta   90.00
_cell.angle_gamma   90.00
#
_symmetry.space_group_name_H-M   'P 1'
#
loop_
_entity.id
_entity.type
_entity.pdbx_description
1 polymer ?
#
loop_
_entity_poly.entity_id
_entity_poly.type
_entity_poly.pdbx_seq_one_letter_code
_entity_poly.pdbx_strand_id
1 'polypeptide(L)'
;GYGLLRHLNPDTAGELAAFPAPQIGFNYLGRLSTGTDADWAVAPEADGLGGGADDAMPLPHALEINALTEDGPGGARLGAVWSWPHGLLSEEDVRDLAETWFRALDALAAHAEGPGAGGHTPSDLTLVNLTQDEIDAFEDELEPGTEWEMPK
;
A
#
# COMPACT_ATOMS: atom_id res chain seq x y z
N GLY A 1 5.43 -11.58 -2.94
CA GLY A 1 6.27 -12.77 -3.22
C GLY A 1 6.83 -13.33 -1.93
N TYR A 2 6.09 -14.21 -1.24
CA TYR A 2 6.55 -14.87 -0.02
C TYR A 2 6.98 -16.32 -0.30
N GLY A 3 6.16 -17.08 -1.02
CA GLY A 3 6.46 -18.48 -1.33
C GLY A 3 7.79 -18.67 -2.06
N LEU A 4 8.12 -17.78 -3.00
CA LEU A 4 9.40 -17.83 -3.71
C LEU A 4 10.59 -17.57 -2.77
N LEU A 5 10.50 -16.59 -1.87
CA LEU A 5 11.57 -16.28 -0.91
C LEU A 5 11.71 -17.37 0.17
N ARG A 6 10.59 -17.92 0.66
CA ARG A 6 10.61 -18.94 1.70
C ARG A 6 11.03 -20.33 1.20
N HIS A 7 10.65 -20.69 -0.02
CA HIS A 7 10.80 -22.07 -0.51
C HIS A 7 11.83 -22.22 -1.63
N LEU A 8 12.11 -21.17 -2.40
CA LEU A 8 12.92 -21.29 -3.63
C LEU A 8 14.19 -20.43 -3.64
N ASN A 9 14.37 -19.52 -2.68
CA ASN A 9 15.58 -18.71 -2.57
C ASN A 9 16.49 -19.27 -1.47
N PRO A 10 17.67 -19.85 -1.80
CA PRO A 10 18.59 -20.43 -0.82
C PRO A 10 19.06 -19.44 0.26
N ASP A 11 19.20 -18.15 -0.09
CA ASP A 11 19.73 -17.13 0.80
C ASP A 11 18.71 -16.73 1.88
N THR A 12 17.41 -16.79 1.55
CA THR A 12 16.33 -16.36 2.46
C THR A 12 15.51 -17.52 3.04
N ALA A 13 15.56 -18.70 2.44
CA ALA A 13 14.69 -19.83 2.82
C ALA A 13 14.92 -20.31 4.25
N GLY A 14 16.19 -20.37 4.69
CA GLY A 14 16.54 -20.82 6.04
C GLY A 14 15.98 -19.90 7.13
N GLU A 15 16.14 -18.58 6.94
CA GLU A 15 15.63 -17.57 7.87
C GLU A 15 14.09 -17.57 7.90
N LEU A 16 13.46 -17.56 6.71
CA LEU A 16 12.00 -17.50 6.62
C LEU A 16 11.33 -18.78 7.12
N ALA A 17 11.99 -19.95 6.98
CA ALA A 17 11.47 -21.22 7.47
C ALA A 17 11.36 -21.27 9.02
N ALA A 18 12.17 -20.49 9.74
CA ALA A 18 12.13 -20.41 11.19
C ALA A 18 10.87 -19.73 11.74
N PHE A 19 10.17 -18.95 10.90
CA PHE A 19 8.95 -18.24 11.29
C PHE A 19 7.69 -19.07 11.02
N PRO A 20 6.60 -18.83 11.76
CA PRO A 20 5.29 -19.41 11.48
C PRO A 20 4.81 -19.09 10.07
N ALA A 21 3.83 -19.87 9.59
CA ALA A 21 3.11 -19.48 8.39
C ALA A 21 2.40 -18.14 8.61
N PRO A 22 2.39 -17.22 7.63
CA PRO A 22 1.75 -15.93 7.76
C PRO A 22 0.25 -16.13 7.93
N GLN A 23 -0.33 -15.40 8.89
CA GLN A 23 -1.75 -15.47 9.19
C GLN A 23 -2.56 -14.40 8.46
N ILE A 24 -1.91 -13.36 7.94
CA ILE A 24 -2.53 -12.24 7.25
C ILE A 24 -1.94 -12.12 5.84
N GLY A 25 -2.80 -12.12 4.84
CA GLY A 25 -2.49 -11.68 3.49
C GLY A 25 -2.84 -10.21 3.31
N PHE A 26 -1.94 -9.47 2.68
CA PHE A 26 -2.20 -8.09 2.30
C PHE A 26 -1.77 -7.89 0.85
N ASN A 27 -2.65 -7.24 0.09
CA ASN A 27 -2.41 -6.92 -1.30
C ASN A 27 -3.00 -5.54 -1.62
N TYR A 28 -2.17 -4.65 -2.14
CA TYR A 28 -2.62 -3.37 -2.68
C TYR A 28 -2.67 -3.46 -4.21
N LEU A 29 -3.87 -3.42 -4.77
CA LEU A 29 -4.14 -3.55 -6.19
C LEU A 29 -3.73 -2.33 -7.01
N GLY A 30 -3.31 -1.25 -6.33
CA GLY A 30 -2.91 -0.01 -6.96
C GLY A 30 -4.02 1.02 -6.97
N ARG A 31 -4.00 1.86 -7.99
CA ARG A 31 -4.89 3.01 -8.13
C ARG A 31 -5.61 2.95 -9.47
N LEU A 32 -6.94 3.04 -9.44
CA LEU A 32 -7.78 3.12 -10.63
C LEU A 32 -8.40 4.51 -10.71
N SER A 33 -8.49 5.05 -11.93
CA SER A 33 -9.24 6.28 -12.15
C SER A 33 -10.63 5.94 -12.68
N THR A 34 -11.65 6.23 -11.88
CA THR A 34 -13.06 6.01 -12.24
C THR A 34 -13.62 7.30 -12.85
N GLY A 35 -14.30 7.22 -13.99
CA GLY A 35 -14.95 8.40 -14.61
C GLY A 35 -14.28 8.98 -15.84
N THR A 36 -13.41 8.24 -16.54
CA THR A 36 -13.14 8.56 -17.95
C THR A 36 -14.31 8.06 -18.79
N ASP A 37 -14.89 8.93 -19.62
CA ASP A 37 -15.87 8.58 -20.67
C ASP A 37 -15.13 7.89 -21.83
N ALA A 38 -14.34 6.87 -21.49
CA ALA A 38 -13.48 6.12 -22.37
C ALA A 38 -14.16 4.82 -22.77
N ASP A 39 -13.87 4.36 -23.99
CA ASP A 39 -14.43 3.12 -24.56
C ASP A 39 -14.18 1.86 -23.68
N TRP A 40 -13.25 1.94 -22.71
CA TRP A 40 -12.84 0.88 -21.78
C TRP A 40 -12.84 1.35 -20.31
N ALA A 41 -13.85 2.12 -19.90
CA ALA A 41 -14.04 2.50 -18.51
C ALA A 41 -14.45 1.31 -17.62
N VAL A 42 -14.17 1.41 -16.32
CA VAL A 42 -14.71 0.46 -15.31
C VAL A 42 -16.23 0.51 -15.37
N ALA A 43 -16.85 -0.67 -15.50
CA ALA A 43 -18.30 -0.78 -15.57
C ALA A 43 -18.94 -0.30 -14.24
N PRO A 44 -20.07 0.43 -14.26
CA PRO A 44 -20.71 0.94 -13.04
C PRO A 44 -21.07 -0.15 -12.02
N GLU A 45 -21.30 -1.38 -12.48
CA GLU A 45 -21.60 -2.57 -11.68
C GLU A 45 -20.37 -3.33 -11.20
N ALA A 46 -19.17 -2.99 -11.68
CA ALA A 46 -17.95 -3.65 -11.25
C ALA A 46 -17.54 -3.11 -9.88
N ASP A 47 -17.67 -3.95 -8.87
CA ASP A 47 -17.10 -3.67 -7.56
C ASP A 47 -15.58 -3.83 -7.68
N GLY A 48 -14.81 -2.73 -7.62
CA GLY A 48 -13.37 -2.72 -7.91
C GLY A 48 -12.51 -3.66 -7.05
N LEU A 49 -13.10 -4.22 -6.00
CA LEU A 49 -12.49 -5.16 -5.06
C LEU A 49 -13.16 -6.56 -5.05
N GLY A 50 -14.21 -6.77 -5.85
CA GLY A 50 -14.94 -8.04 -5.93
C GLY A 50 -14.32 -8.99 -6.96
N GLY A 51 -13.58 -10.00 -6.49
CA GLY A 51 -13.06 -11.08 -7.34
C GLY A 51 -14.03 -12.26 -7.41
N GLY A 52 -14.19 -12.85 -8.60
CA GLY A 52 -14.97 -14.09 -8.84
C GLY A 52 -14.30 -15.36 -8.31
N ALA A 53 -13.92 -15.35 -7.03
CA ALA A 53 -13.43 -16.53 -6.35
C ALA A 53 -14.60 -17.49 -6.08
N ASP A 54 -14.34 -18.80 -6.20
CA ASP A 54 -15.30 -19.84 -5.81
C ASP A 54 -15.48 -19.81 -4.29
N ASP A 55 -16.72 -19.76 -3.80
CA ASP A 55 -17.06 -19.77 -2.37
C ASP A 55 -16.50 -21.00 -1.63
N ALA A 56 -16.24 -22.11 -2.35
CA ALA A 56 -15.64 -23.31 -1.81
C ALA A 56 -14.10 -23.25 -1.72
N MET A 57 -13.47 -22.22 -2.28
CA MET A 57 -12.01 -22.08 -2.27
C MET A 57 -11.52 -21.74 -0.85
N PRO A 58 -10.64 -22.55 -0.24
CA PRO A 58 -10.08 -22.22 1.06
C PRO A 58 -9.20 -20.97 0.96
N LEU A 59 -9.39 -20.02 1.87
CA LEU A 59 -8.50 -18.87 2.01
C LEU A 59 -7.11 -19.35 2.46
N PRO A 60 -6.02 -18.84 1.84
CA PRO A 60 -4.67 -19.29 2.16
C PRO A 60 -4.18 -18.73 3.51
N HIS A 61 -4.83 -17.66 4.01
CA HIS A 61 -4.53 -16.99 5.27
C HIS A 61 -5.78 -16.89 6.15
N ALA A 62 -5.58 -16.65 7.45
CA ALA A 62 -6.69 -16.48 8.40
C ALA A 62 -7.47 -15.20 8.13
N LEU A 63 -6.79 -14.18 7.60
CA LEU A 63 -7.36 -12.92 7.16
C LEU A 63 -6.69 -12.46 5.87
N GLU A 64 -7.48 -12.09 4.87
CA GLU A 64 -7.03 -11.49 3.62
C GLU A 64 -7.51 -10.05 3.53
N ILE A 65 -6.62 -9.14 3.14
CA ILE A 65 -6.91 -7.73 2.98
C ILE A 65 -6.49 -7.31 1.57
N ASN A 66 -7.47 -7.02 0.72
CA ASN A 66 -7.24 -6.45 -0.61
C ASN A 66 -7.64 -4.98 -0.59
N ALA A 67 -6.69 -4.10 -0.90
CA ALA A 67 -6.91 -2.66 -0.91
C ALA A 67 -6.75 -2.07 -2.32
N LEU A 68 -7.52 -1.04 -2.62
CA LEU A 68 -7.51 -0.33 -3.90
C LEU A 68 -7.80 1.16 -3.65
N THR A 69 -7.09 2.03 -4.36
CA THR A 69 -7.43 3.45 -4.39
C THR A 69 -8.23 3.77 -5.66
N GLU A 70 -9.36 4.42 -5.52
CA GLU A 70 -10.20 4.87 -6.62
C GLU A 70 -10.17 6.40 -6.71
N ASP A 71 -9.77 6.95 -7.86
CA ASP A 71 -9.94 8.37 -8.13
C ASP A 71 -11.36 8.65 -8.59
N GLY A 72 -12.02 9.59 -7.92
CA GLY A 72 -13.30 10.12 -8.33
C GLY A 72 -13.35 11.65 -8.25
N PRO A 73 -14.50 12.26 -8.57
CA PRO A 73 -14.67 13.72 -8.57
C PRO A 73 -14.37 14.40 -7.23
N GLY A 74 -14.48 13.67 -6.12
CA GLY A 74 -14.18 14.14 -4.77
C GLY A 74 -12.74 13.91 -4.30
N GLY A 75 -11.87 13.41 -5.19
CA GLY A 75 -10.50 13.00 -4.85
C GLY A 75 -10.31 11.49 -4.80
N ALA A 76 -9.09 11.09 -4.40
CA ALA A 76 -8.73 9.69 -4.25
C ALA A 76 -9.35 9.10 -2.98
N ARG A 77 -9.95 7.91 -3.09
CA ARG A 77 -10.54 7.17 -1.98
C ARG A 77 -9.92 5.79 -1.87
N LEU A 78 -9.36 5.46 -0.71
CA LEU A 78 -8.90 4.11 -0.40
C LEU A 78 -10.08 3.24 0.05
N GLY A 79 -10.27 2.10 -0.60
CA GLY A 79 -11.16 1.02 -0.18
C GLY A 79 -10.38 -0.24 0.17
N ALA A 80 -10.93 -1.08 1.05
CA ALA A 80 -10.37 -2.39 1.35
C ALA A 80 -11.47 -3.42 1.57
N VAL A 81 -11.27 -4.62 1.02
CA VAL A 81 -12.08 -5.82 1.27
C VAL A 81 -11.31 -6.73 2.22
N TRP A 82 -12.00 -7.11 3.28
CA TRP A 82 -11.51 -7.99 4.34
C TRP A 82 -12.24 -9.32 4.20
N SER A 83 -11.50 -10.41 4.01
CA SER A 83 -12.06 -11.75 3.82
C SER A 83 -11.45 -12.71 4.83
N TRP A 84 -12.28 -13.53 5.47
CA TRP A 84 -11.83 -14.51 6.47
C TRP A 84 -12.73 -15.75 6.46
N PRO A 85 -12.21 -16.94 6.86
CA PRO A 85 -13.02 -18.14 6.98
C PRO A 85 -14.09 -17.98 8.06
N HIS A 86 -15.32 -18.39 7.75
CA HIS A 86 -16.41 -18.36 8.71
C HIS A 86 -16.09 -19.21 9.95
N GLY A 87 -16.24 -18.62 11.15
CA GLY A 87 -16.01 -19.28 12.43
C GLY A 87 -14.55 -19.27 12.92
N LEU A 88 -13.61 -18.71 12.14
CA LEU A 88 -12.24 -18.49 12.60
C LEU A 88 -12.09 -17.15 13.33
N LEU A 89 -12.68 -16.09 12.76
CA LEU A 89 -12.71 -14.75 13.31
C LEU A 89 -14.17 -14.27 13.38
N SER A 90 -14.49 -13.50 14.42
CA SER A 90 -15.79 -12.85 14.51
C SER A 90 -15.84 -11.62 13.61
N GLU A 91 -17.02 -11.27 13.10
CA GLU A 91 -17.20 -10.02 12.34
C GLU A 91 -16.88 -8.79 13.19
N GLU A 92 -17.18 -8.84 14.49
CA GLU A 92 -16.87 -7.77 15.45
C GLU A 92 -15.37 -7.51 15.55
N ASP A 93 -14.56 -8.55 15.71
CA ASP A 93 -13.10 -8.42 15.80
C ASP A 93 -12.50 -7.89 14.50
N VAL A 94 -12.98 -8.37 13.35
CA VAL A 94 -12.49 -7.89 12.04
C VAL A 94 -12.92 -6.45 11.80
N ARG A 95 -14.12 -6.07 12.24
CA ARG A 95 -14.62 -4.69 12.16
C ARG A 95 -13.75 -3.75 13.00
N ASP A 96 -13.47 -4.08 14.25
CA ASP A 96 -12.63 -3.27 15.13
C ASP A 96 -11.21 -3.11 14.57
N LEU A 97 -10.64 -4.18 14.00
CA LEU A 97 -9.35 -4.13 13.32
C LEU A 97 -9.39 -3.21 12.10
N ALA A 98 -10.43 -3.32 11.25
CA ALA A 98 -10.58 -2.49 10.06
C ALA A 98 -10.74 -1.00 10.43
N GLU A 99 -11.56 -0.68 11.43
CA GLU A 99 -11.73 0.68 11.93
C GLU A 99 -10.45 1.24 12.54
N THR A 100 -9.72 0.43 13.30
CA THR A 100 -8.42 0.80 13.86
C THR A 100 -7.38 1.05 12.78
N TRP A 101 -7.37 0.22 11.73
CA TRP A 101 -6.50 0.40 10.57
C TRP A 101 -6.77 1.73 9.87
N PHE A 102 -8.03 2.05 9.57
CA PHE A 102 -8.37 3.35 8.96
C PHE A 102 -8.05 4.54 9.86
N ARG A 103 -8.29 4.46 11.17
CA ARG A 103 -7.85 5.51 12.12
C ARG A 103 -6.34 5.72 12.09
N ALA A 104 -5.56 4.65 12.02
CA ALA A 104 -4.11 4.75 11.92
C ALA A 104 -3.68 5.38 10.58
N LEU A 105 -4.32 5.02 9.47
CA LEU A 105 -4.08 5.63 8.17
C LEU A 105 -4.43 7.11 8.14
N ASP A 106 -5.56 7.51 8.74
CA ASP A 106 -5.94 8.92 8.87
C ASP A 106 -4.90 9.71 9.67
N ALA A 107 -4.39 9.12 10.76
CA ALA A 107 -3.33 9.73 11.56
C ALA A 107 -2.01 9.87 10.77
N LEU A 108 -1.66 8.86 9.96
CA LEU A 108 -0.48 8.91 9.08
C LEU A 108 -0.65 9.96 7.97
N ALA A 109 -1.85 10.07 7.38
CA ALA A 109 -2.15 11.07 6.37
C ALA A 109 -2.07 12.49 6.94
N ALA A 110 -2.69 12.73 8.11
CA ALA A 110 -2.59 14.00 8.81
C ALA A 110 -1.14 14.34 9.22
N HIS A 111 -0.35 13.33 9.60
CA HIS A 111 1.07 13.54 9.88
C HIS A 111 1.84 13.91 8.62
N ALA A 112 1.56 13.27 7.49
CA ALA A 112 2.20 13.52 6.19
C ALA A 112 1.93 14.93 5.63
N GLU A 113 0.84 15.59 6.05
CA GLU A 113 0.55 16.99 5.73
C GLU A 113 1.29 18.00 6.62
N GLY A 114 1.96 17.52 7.68
CA GLY A 114 2.69 18.36 8.61
C GLY A 114 3.97 18.97 8.01
N PRO A 115 4.42 20.15 8.47
CA PRO A 115 5.72 20.68 8.09
C PRO A 115 6.85 19.70 8.47
N GLY A 116 7.71 19.36 7.51
CA GLY A 116 8.79 18.38 7.69
C GLY A 116 8.36 16.91 7.60
N ALA A 117 7.12 16.64 7.17
CA ALA A 117 6.69 15.29 6.86
C ALA A 117 6.92 15.00 5.37
N GLY A 118 7.72 13.96 5.08
CA GLY A 118 8.26 13.70 3.75
C GLY A 118 9.71 14.18 3.61
N GLY A 119 10.18 14.34 2.37
CA GLY A 119 11.59 14.65 2.07
C GLY A 119 12.44 13.40 1.87
N HIS A 120 13.57 13.55 1.19
CA HIS A 120 14.52 12.45 1.06
C HIS A 120 15.16 12.16 2.42
N THR A 121 15.41 10.88 2.65
CA THR A 121 16.23 10.41 3.75
C THR A 121 17.62 10.02 3.22
N PRO A 122 18.66 9.93 4.07
CA PRO A 122 19.95 9.39 3.65
C PRO A 122 19.84 8.00 2.99
N SER A 123 18.85 7.19 3.38
CA SER A 123 18.59 5.88 2.76
C SER A 123 18.17 5.97 1.28
N ASP A 124 17.60 7.08 0.84
CA ASP A 124 17.22 7.29 -0.56
C ASP A 124 18.43 7.65 -1.44
N LEU A 125 19.52 8.13 -0.84
CA LEU A 125 20.70 8.67 -1.53
C LEU A 125 21.92 7.74 -1.38
N THR A 126 21.76 6.45 -1.67
CA THR A 126 22.81 5.42 -1.48
C THR A 126 24.15 5.65 -2.19
N LEU A 127 24.20 6.57 -3.16
CA LEU A 127 25.40 6.91 -3.93
C LEU A 127 26.27 8.00 -3.27
N VAL A 128 25.73 8.72 -2.28
CA VAL A 128 26.40 9.84 -1.61
C VAL A 128 26.13 9.76 -0.10
N ASN A 129 27.12 10.15 0.71
CA ASN A 129 26.95 10.13 2.16
C ASN A 129 26.53 11.52 2.65
N LEU A 130 25.23 11.81 2.56
CA LEU A 130 24.63 13.05 3.05
C LEU A 130 23.91 12.81 4.38
N THR A 131 24.04 13.76 5.29
CA THR A 131 23.26 13.83 6.53
C THR A 131 21.85 14.38 6.24
N GLN A 132 20.90 14.13 7.15
CA GLN A 132 19.54 14.68 7.01
C GLN A 132 19.57 16.21 6.92
N ASP A 133 20.36 16.90 7.75
CA ASP A 133 20.50 18.35 7.72
C ASP A 133 21.02 18.89 6.38
N GLU A 134 21.91 18.15 5.70
CA GLU A 134 22.39 18.53 4.36
C GLU A 134 21.31 18.33 3.30
N ILE A 135 20.54 17.25 3.40
CA ILE A 135 19.42 16.97 2.48
C ILE A 135 18.34 18.04 2.62
N ASP A 136 17.93 18.34 3.85
CA ASP A 136 16.92 19.36 4.14
C ASP A 136 17.37 20.73 3.61
N ALA A 137 18.65 21.08 3.80
CA ALA A 137 19.22 22.32 3.27
C ALA A 137 19.19 22.38 1.72
N PHE A 138 19.44 21.26 1.04
CA PHE A 138 19.33 21.21 -0.43
C PHE A 138 17.87 21.30 -0.91
N GLU A 139 16.93 20.67 -0.21
CA GLU A 139 15.51 20.74 -0.54
C GLU A 139 14.95 22.16 -0.35
N ASP A 140 15.39 22.86 0.71
CA ASP A 140 15.06 24.27 0.95
C ASP A 140 15.69 25.21 -0.09
N GLU A 141 16.89 24.91 -0.60
CA GLU A 141 17.58 25.73 -1.63
C GLU A 141 16.98 25.53 -3.04
N LEU A 142 16.32 24.38 -3.29
CA LEU A 142 15.89 23.93 -4.62
C LEU A 142 14.36 23.97 -4.85
N GLU A 143 13.61 24.89 -4.24
CA GLU A 143 12.14 25.00 -4.42
C GLU A 143 11.67 24.74 -5.88
N PRO A 144 10.54 24.04 -6.09
CA PRO A 144 10.13 23.50 -7.39
C PRO A 144 9.84 24.61 -8.40
N GLY A 145 10.79 24.83 -9.31
CA GLY A 145 10.70 25.86 -10.35
C GLY A 145 12.03 26.28 -10.96
N THR A 146 13.17 25.84 -10.43
CA THR A 146 14.47 26.05 -11.08
C THR A 146 14.60 25.13 -12.28
N GLU A 147 14.15 25.62 -13.44
CA GLU A 147 14.41 25.02 -14.74
C GLU A 147 15.93 24.94 -14.94
N TRP A 148 16.48 23.73 -14.88
CA TRP A 148 17.88 23.49 -15.18
C TRP A 148 18.10 23.76 -16.67
N GLU A 149 18.60 24.95 -17.05
CA GLU A 149 19.23 25.13 -18.35
C GLU A 149 20.46 24.21 -18.42
N MET A 150 20.28 23.05 -19.04
CA MET A 150 21.41 22.21 -19.45
C MET A 150 22.20 22.98 -20.52
N PRO A 151 23.47 23.36 -20.27
CA PRO A 151 24.28 23.95 -21.32
C PRO A 151 24.46 22.92 -22.45
N LYS A 152 24.13 23.35 -23.67
CA LYS A 152 24.24 22.54 -24.90
C LYS A 152 25.67 22.09 -25.19
#